data_AF-A0A5A7Z2X1-F1
#
_entry.id   AF-A0A5A7Z2X1-F1
#
_cell.length_a   1.000
_cell.length_b   1.000
_cell.length_c   1.000
_cell.angle_alpha   90.00
_cell.angle_beta   90.00
_cell.angle_gamma   90.00
#
_symmetry.space_group_name_H-M   'P 1'
#
loop_
_entity.id
_entity.type
_entity.pdbx_description
1 polymer ?
#
loop_
_entity_poly.entity_id
_entity_poly.type
_entity_poly.pdbx_seq_one_letter_code
_entity_poly.pdbx_strand_id
1 'polypeptide(L)' 'MTFIVTGSNLTGPILIDYDTAIGALTKAAELIWTGYADVLIADGEGVQYTPCEFVRLFDL' A
#
# COMPACT_ATOMS: atom_id res chain seq x y z
N MET A 1 -8.20 -12.33 0.38
CA MET A 1 -7.78 -11.39 -0.68
C MET A 1 -6.41 -10.91 -0.29
N THR A 2 -5.45 -10.95 -1.21
CA THR A 2 -4.07 -10.53 -0.94
C THR A 2 -3.89 -9.11 -1.45
N PHE A 3 -3.10 -8.33 -0.74
CA PHE A 3 -2.76 -6.96 -1.08
C PHE A 3 -1.26 -6.81 -1.11
N ILE A 4 -0.76 -5.97 -2.01
CA ILE A 4 0.66 -5.69 -2.15
C ILE A 4 0.88 -4.21 -1.92
N VAL A 5 1.69 -3.85 -0.92
CA VAL A 5 2.09 -2.46 -0.69
C VAL A 5 3.44 -2.23 -1.34
N THR A 6 3.51 -1.26 -2.24
CA THR A 6 4.75 -0.81 -2.87
C THR A 6 5.12 0.59 -2.39
N GLY A 7 6.40 0.93 -2.48
CA GLY A 7 6.90 2.28 -2.27
C GLY A 7 8.38 2.36 -2.62
N SER A 8 8.92 3.56 -2.75
CA SER A 8 10.35 3.75 -3.03
C SER A 8 10.96 4.87 -2.20
N ASN A 9 12.24 4.73 -1.86
CA ASN A 9 13.04 5.78 -1.24
C ASN A 9 14.49 5.75 -1.77
N LEU A 10 15.40 6.49 -1.15
CA LEU A 10 16.81 6.56 -1.54
C LEU A 10 17.54 5.19 -1.51
N THR A 11 17.03 4.22 -0.76
CA THR A 11 17.58 2.87 -0.65
C THR A 11 17.06 1.95 -1.75
N GLY A 12 15.95 2.30 -2.39
CA GLY A 12 15.34 1.54 -3.49
C GLY A 12 13.84 1.26 -3.28
N PRO A 13 13.25 0.44 -4.17
CA PRO A 13 11.85 0.03 -4.06
C PRO A 13 11.65 -1.06 -3.02
N ILE A 14 10.45 -1.12 -2.46
CA ILE A 14 9.98 -2.19 -1.57
C ILE A 14 8.64 -2.74 -2.06
N LEU A 15 8.39 -3.98 -1.68
CA LEU A 15 7.15 -4.70 -1.96
C LEU A 15 6.83 -5.58 -0.75
N ILE A 16 5.63 -5.46 -0.19
CA ILE A 16 5.22 -6.18 1.03
C ILE A 16 3.79 -6.72 0.85
N ASP A 17 3.62 -8.01 1.07
CA ASP A 17 2.33 -8.70 0.98
C ASP A 17 1.54 -8.64 2.29
N TYR A 18 0.22 -8.50 2.20
CA TYR A 18 -0.71 -8.52 3.32
C TYR A 18 -1.99 -9.30 2.97
N ASP A 19 -2.51 -10.05 3.95
CA ASP A 19 -3.77 -10.80 3.80
C ASP A 19 -5.02 -9.99 4.18
N THR A 20 -4.83 -8.76 4.67
CA THR A 20 -5.93 -7.89 5.10
C THR A 20 -5.79 -6.47 4.55
N ALA A 21 -6.93 -5.87 4.19
CA ALA A 21 -6.97 -4.51 3.67
C ALA A 21 -6.48 -3.48 4.71
N ILE A 22 -6.88 -3.65 5.98
CA ILE A 22 -6.40 -2.82 7.10
C ILE A 22 -4.89 -2.94 7.28
N GLY A 23 -4.32 -4.14 7.17
CA GLY A 23 -2.88 -4.36 7.28
C GLY A 23 -2.12 -3.63 6.17
N ALA A 24 -2.59 -3.75 4.93
CA ALA A 24 -2.01 -3.06 3.78
C ALA A 24 -2.07 -1.53 3.94
N LEU A 25 -3.23 -0.99 4.36
CA LEU A 25 -3.40 0.45 4.61
C LEU A 25 -2.49 0.95 5.73
N THR A 26 -2.41 0.22 6.84
CA THR A 26 -1.55 0.56 7.97
C THR A 26 -0.09 0.63 7.54
N LYS A 27 0.37 -0.33 6.72
CA LYS A 27 1.73 -0.32 6.21
C LYS A 27 1.98 0.82 5.23
N ALA A 28 1.04 1.09 4.32
CA ALA A 28 1.14 2.22 3.41
C ALA A 28 1.31 3.56 4.17
N ALA A 29 0.54 3.77 5.24
CA ALA A 29 0.67 4.95 6.09
C ALA A 29 2.05 5.02 6.79
N GLU A 30 2.55 3.91 7.31
CA GLU A 30 3.89 3.81 7.90
C GLU A 30 4.99 4.19 6.89
N LEU A 31 4.88 3.69 5.65
CA LEU A 31 5.84 4.01 4.58
C LEU A 31 5.84 5.49 4.23
N ILE A 32 4.66 6.11 4.12
CA ILE A 32 4.53 7.55 3.89
C ILE A 32 5.19 8.34 5.02
N TRP A 33 4.91 7.98 6.28
CA TRP A 33 5.51 8.65 7.45
C TRP A 33 7.03 8.48 7.54
N THR A 34 7.56 7.37 7.03
CA THR A 34 9.01 7.09 7.00
C THR A 34 9.71 7.64 5.76
N GLY A 35 9.00 8.37 4.91
CA GLY A 35 9.58 9.09 3.76
C GLY A 35 9.69 8.28 2.48
N TYR A 36 8.92 7.19 2.34
CA TYR A 36 8.74 6.53 1.06
C TYR A 36 7.81 7.35 0.17
N ALA A 37 8.19 7.49 -1.09
CA ALA A 37 7.40 8.06 -2.18
C ALA A 37 6.72 6.94 -2.98
N ASP A 38 5.80 7.34 -3.86
CA ASP A 38 5.09 6.45 -4.79
C ASP A 38 4.44 5.24 -4.08
N VAL A 39 3.89 5.49 -2.88
CA VAL A 39 3.26 4.45 -2.08
C VAL A 39 1.90 4.09 -2.66
N LEU A 40 1.75 2.84 -3.08
CA LEU A 40 0.54 2.28 -3.69
C LEU A 40 0.17 0.96 -3.03
N ILE A 41 -1.11 0.63 -3.08
CA ILE A 41 -1.66 -0.65 -2.64
C ILE A 41 -2.27 -1.33 -3.86
N ALA A 42 -1.78 -2.52 -4.23
CA ALA A 42 -2.36 -3.35 -5.26
C ALA A 42 -3.27 -4.42 -4.64
N ASP A 43 -4.37 -4.76 -5.30
CA ASP A 43 -5.18 -5.93 -4.95
C ASP A 43 -4.68 -7.23 -5.63
N GLY A 44 -5.36 -8.34 -5.37
CA GLY A 44 -5.03 -9.65 -5.94
C GLY A 44 -5.21 -9.75 -7.46
N GLU A 45 -5.91 -8.79 -8.08
CA GLU A 45 -6.08 -8.68 -9.54
C GLU A 45 -5.02 -7.75 -10.15
N GLY A 46 -4.15 -7.15 -9.33
CA GLY A 46 -3.10 -6.23 -9.73
C GLY A 46 -3.56 -4.79 -9.95
N VAL A 47 -4.80 -4.45 -9.57
CA VAL A 47 -5.29 -3.06 -9.63
C VAL A 47 -4.64 -2.27 -8.52
N GLN A 48 -4.06 -1.12 -8.86
CA GLN A 48 -3.31 -0.27 -7.92
C GLN A 48 -4.13 0.94 -7.50
N TYR A 49 -3.99 1.29 -6.21
CA TYR A 49 -4.68 2.40 -5.58
C TYR A 49 -3.71 3.25 -4.78
N THR A 50 -3.93 4.56 -4.77
CA THR A 50 -3.39 5.39 -3.69
C THR A 50 -4.06 5.01 -2.35
N PRO A 51 -3.41 5.25 -1.20
CA PRO A 51 -4.03 4.97 0.10
C PRO A 51 -5.39 5.65 0.29
N CYS A 52 -5.56 6.86 -0.25
CA CYS A 52 -6.81 7.61 -0.19
C CYS A 52 -7.93 7.02 -1.06
N GLU A 53 -7.60 6.40 -2.19
CA GLU A 53 -8.57 5.68 -3.02
C GLU A 53 -8.93 4.35 -2.37
N PHE A 54 -7.93 3.65 -1.83
CA PHE A 54 -8.10 2.39 -1.15
C PHE A 54 -9.06 2.50 0.04
N VAL A 55 -8.90 3.52 0.88
CA VAL A 55 -9.83 3.83 1.98
C VAL A 55 -11.28 3.93 1.51
N ARG A 56 -11.53 4.64 0.40
CA ARG A 56 -12.89 4.84 -0.13
C ARG A 56 -13.49 3.57 -0.71
N LEU A 57 -12.68 2.74 -1.36
CA LEU A 57 -13.15 1.54 -2.05
C LEU A 57 -13.41 0.37 -1.10
N PHE A 58 -12.64 0.28 -0.01
CA PHE A 58 -12.72 -0.82 0.95
C PHE A 58 -13.45 -0.45 2.24
N ASP A 59 -14.02 0.77 2.33
CA ASP A 59 -14.79 1.28 3.48
C ASP A 59 -14.00 1.17 4.81
N LEU A 60 -12.77 1.72 4.80
CA LEU A 60 -11.78 1.64 5.89
C LEU A 60 -11.63 2.93 6.71
#